data_AF-A0A3D3DIS7-F1
#
_entry.id   AF-A0A3D3DIS7-F1
#
_cell.length_a   1.000
_cell.length_b   1.000
_cell.length_c   1.000
_cell.angle_alpha   90.00
_cell.angle_beta   90.00
_cell.angle_gamma   90.00
#
_symmetry.space_group_name_H-M   'P 1'
#
loop_
_entity.id
_entity.type
_entity.pdbx_description
1 polymer ?
#
loop_
_entity_poly.entity_id
_entity_poly.type
_entity_poly.pdbx_seq_one_letter_code
_entity_poly.pdbx_strand_id
1 'polypeptide(L)' 'MWKTDTAYIQIVELGKRLLDYRMMRELGQARRIQTSSIETMEKYLQTHEAQLVKGNYRN' A
#
# COMPACT_ATOMS: atom_id res chain seq x y z
N MET A 1 5.26 -5.25 -0.47
CA MET A 1 4.44 -4.33 -1.30
C MET A 1 3.11 -5.03 -1.51
N TRP A 2 1.99 -4.32 -1.55
CA TRP A 2 0.68 -4.91 -1.78
C TRP A 2 0.26 -4.69 -3.23
N LYS A 3 -0.41 -5.67 -3.82
CA LYS A 3 -0.99 -5.57 -5.16
C LYS A 3 -2.48 -5.91 -5.09
N THR A 4 -3.30 -5.02 -5.60
CA THR A 4 -4.70 -5.27 -5.93
C THR A 4 -4.82 -5.50 -7.43
N ASP A 5 -6.02 -5.83 -7.90
CA ASP A 5 -6.32 -5.98 -9.33
C ASP A 5 -5.93 -4.75 -10.17
N THR A 6 -6.12 -3.55 -9.60
CA THR A 6 -6.00 -2.28 -10.34
C THR A 6 -4.84 -1.39 -9.90
N ALA A 7 -4.17 -1.72 -8.79
CA ALA A 7 -3.13 -0.86 -8.23
C ALA A 7 -2.11 -1.64 -7.38
N TYR A 8 -0.96 -1.00 -7.19
CA TYR A 8 0.06 -1.36 -6.23
C TYR A 8 0.01 -0.38 -5.06
N ILE A 9 0.16 -0.90 -3.85
CA ILE A 9 0.22 -0.12 -2.62
C ILE A 9 1.56 -0.39 -1.94
N GLN A 10 2.32 0.67 -1.72
CA GLN A 10 3.55 0.65 -0.94
C GLN A 10 3.30 1.37 0.37
N ILE A 11 3.39 0.64 1.48
CA ILE A 11 3.43 1.25 2.80
C ILE A 11 4.82 1.89 2.97
N VAL A 12 4.84 3.18 3.27
CA VAL A 12 6.05 3.98 3.45
C VAL A 12 6.41 4.04 4.93
N GLU A 13 5.45 4.35 5.79
CA GLU A 13 5.63 4.41 7.23
C GLU A 13 4.38 3.86 7.95
N LEU A 14 4.59 3.10 9.01
CA LEU A 14 3.54 2.55 9.85
C LEU A 14 3.59 3.21 11.23
N GLY A 15 2.59 4.03 11.55
CA GLY A 15 2.41 4.61 12.88
C GLY A 15 1.54 3.74 13.78
N LYS A 16 1.14 4.28 14.94
CA LYS A 16 0.32 3.55 15.93
C LYS A 16 -1.16 3.39 15.54
N ARG A 17 -1.69 4.33 14.75
CA ARG A 17 -3.11 4.37 14.32
C ARG A 17 -3.26 4.70 12.84
N LEU A 18 -2.29 5.46 12.31
CA LEU A 18 -2.23 5.88 10.93
C LEU A 18 -1.05 5.20 10.25
N LEU A 19 -1.13 5.12 8.93
CA LEU A 19 -0.04 4.71 8.06
C LEU A 19 0.03 5.65 6.87
N ASP A 20 1.26 5.84 6.42
CA ASP A 20 1.57 6.55 5.19
C ASP A 20 1.85 5.53 4.09
N TYR A 21 1.20 5.71 2.95
CA TYR A 21 1.33 4.81 1.82
C TYR A 21 1.30 5.56 0.49
N ARG A 22 1.79 4.90 -0.56
CA ARG A 22 1.66 5.34 -1.95
C ARG A 22 0.88 4.30 -2.71
N MET A 23 -0.11 4.76 -3.47
CA MET A 23 -0.87 3.92 -4.39
C MET A 23 -0.46 4.27 -5.81
N MET A 24 -0.08 3.28 -6.61
CA MET A 24 0.42 3.44 -7.98
C MET A 24 -0.35 2.50 -8.89
N ARG A 25 -0.79 2.95 -10.07
CA ARG A 25 -1.40 2.03 -11.05
C ARG A 25 -0.34 1.24 -11.82
N GLU A 26 0.83 1.84 -12.01
CA GLU A 26 1.98 1.24 -12.69
C GLU A 26 3.23 1.36 -11.82
N LEU A 27 4.10 0.35 -11.88
CA LEU A 27 5.37 0.33 -11.15
C LEU A 27 6.29 1.44 -11.69
N GLY A 28 6.67 2.39 -10.83
CA GLY A 28 7.57 3.49 -11.19
C GLY A 28 6.91 4.87 -11.32
N GLN A 29 5.58 4.97 -11.19
CA GLN A 29 4.94 6.29 -11.11
C GLN A 29 5.20 6.97 -9.77
N ALA A 30 5.81 8.16 -9.80
CA ALA A 30 5.93 9.01 -8.62
C ALA A 30 4.55 9.53 -8.21
N ARG A 31 4.00 8.98 -7.12
CA ARG A 31 2.70 9.36 -6.57
C ARG A 31 2.84 9.97 -5.18
N ARG A 32 1.92 10.88 -4.87
CA ARG A 32 1.81 11.53 -3.54
C ARG A 32 1.61 10.48 -2.45
N ILE A 33 2.28 10.70 -1.30
CA ILE A 33 2.03 9.94 -0.08
C ILE A 33 0.65 10.31 0.46
N GLN A 34 -0.12 9.30 0.83
CA GLN A 34 -1.42 9.43 1.47
C GLN A 34 -1.35 8.84 2.86
N THR A 35 -2.04 9.49 3.80
CA THR A 35 -2.16 9.03 5.19
C THR A 35 -3.57 8.50 5.40
N SER A 36 -3.71 7.30 5.94
CA SER A 36 -5.00 6.74 6.35
C SER A 36 -4.91 6.01 7.67
N SER A 37 -6.04 5.72 8.31
CA SER A 37 -6.04 4.80 9.44
C SER A 37 -5.67 3.38 9.00
N ILE A 38 -5.04 2.64 9.91
CA ILE A 38 -4.71 1.23 9.70
C ILE A 38 -5.97 0.43 9.38
N GLU A 39 -7.03 0.61 10.16
CA GLU A 39 -8.33 -0.04 9.93
C GLU A 39 -8.90 0.20 8.53
N THR A 40 -8.80 1.43 8.03
CA THR A 40 -9.30 1.76 6.68
C THR A 40 -8.49 1.02 5.62
N MET A 41 -7.17 0.97 5.78
CA MET A 41 -6.30 0.26 4.86
C MET A 41 -6.52 -1.25 4.91
N GLU A 42 -6.69 -1.84 6.10
CA GLU A 42 -7.01 -3.26 6.23
C GLU A 42 -8.30 -3.62 5.52
N LYS A 43 -9.37 -2.84 5.73
CA LYS A 43 -10.66 -3.01 5.02
C LYS A 43 -10.49 -2.86 3.52
N TYR A 44 -9.71 -1.88 3.07
CA TYR A 44 -9.43 -1.66 1.65
C TYR A 44 -8.71 -2.87 1.04
N LEU A 45 -7.62 -3.34 1.68
CA LEU A 45 -6.85 -4.49 1.22
C LEU A 45 -7.71 -5.75 1.17
N GLN A 46 -8.57 -5.98 2.17
CA GLN A 46 -9.49 -7.11 2.18
C GLN A 46 -10.54 -7.02 1.07
N THR A 47 -11.15 -5.84 0.87
CA THR A 47 -12.18 -5.61 -0.15
C THR A 47 -11.64 -5.80 -1.57
N HIS A 48 -10.37 -5.45 -1.78
CA HIS A 48 -9.71 -5.55 -3.07
C HIS A 48 -8.85 -6.81 -3.23
N GLU A 49 -9.04 -7.80 -2.36
CA GLU A 49 -8.33 -9.08 -2.35
C GLU A 49 -6.81 -8.92 -2.53
N ALA A 50 -6.27 -7.91 -1.84
CA ALA A 50 -4.90 -7.48 -2.03
C ALA A 50 -3.93 -8.58 -1.63
N GLN A 51 -3.01 -8.89 -2.53
CA GLN A 51 -1.98 -9.89 -2.28
C GLN A 51 -0.68 -9.19 -1.87
N LEU A 52 -0.05 -9.71 -0.82
CA LEU A 52 1.28 -9.26 -0.44
C LEU A 52 2.28 -9.79 -1.46
N VAL A 53 2.75 -8.92 -2.35
CA VAL A 53 3.88 -9.21 -3.22
C VAL A 53 5.15 -9.03 -2.40
N LYS A 54 6.00 -10.07 -2.38
CA LYS A 54 7.38 -9.94 -1.90
C LYS A 54 8.08 -8.87 -2.74
N GLY A 55 8.13 -7.65 -2.21
CA GLY A 55 9.05 -6.66 -2.70
C GLY A 55 10.43 -7.14 -2.29
N ASN A 56 11.34 -7.32 -3.24
CA ASN A 56 12.75 -7.47 -2.95
C ASN A 56 13.19 -6.23 -2.16
N TYR A 57 13.08 -6.26 -0.84
CA TYR A 57 13.84 -5.42 0.05
C TYR A 57 15.27 -5.96 -0.03
N ARG A 58 15.99 -5.57 -1.08
CA ARG A 58 17.43 -5.77 -1.16
C ARG A 58 18.03 -4.83 -0.12
N ASN A 59 18.46 -5.45 0.98
CA ASN A 59 19.34 -4.91 2.00
C ASN A 59 20.64 -4.37 1.38
#